data_AF-A0A960KAE6-F1
#
_entry.id   AF-A0A960KAE6-F1
#
_cell.length_a   1.000
_cell.length_b   1.000
_cell.length_c   1.000
_cell.angle_alpha   90.00
_cell.angle_beta   90.00
_cell.angle_gamma   90.00
#
_symmetry.space_group_name_H-M   'P 1'
#
loop_
_entity.id
_entity.type
_entity.pdbx_description
1 polymer ?
#
loop_
_entity_poly.entity_id
_entity_poly.type
_entity_poly.pdbx_seq_one_letter_code
_entity_poly.pdbx_strand_id
1 'polypeptide(L)' 'AEDWDVTVRGAAKLAATLDEQFDDALLFRLIATIDPAAPTISDVEELRWLGPKPELAAVAARFDAGALVARAEALAAART' A
#
# COMPACT_ATOMS: atom_id res chain seq x y z
N ALA A 1 20.18 -14.59 -27.57
CA ALA A 1 20.43 -14.65 -26.11
C ALA A 1 21.92 -14.54 -25.76
N GLU A 2 22.83 -14.31 -26.71
CA GLU A 2 24.29 -14.35 -26.47
C GLU A 2 24.97 -12.96 -26.43
N ASP A 3 24.20 -11.87 -26.51
CA ASP A 3 24.74 -10.53 -26.83
C ASP A 3 24.90 -9.61 -25.60
N TRP A 4 25.06 -10.18 -24.40
CA TRP A 4 25.16 -9.41 -23.16
C TRP A 4 26.60 -9.43 -22.64
N ASP A 5 27.18 -8.24 -22.38
CA ASP A 5 28.52 -8.06 -21.80
C ASP A 5 28.66 -8.58 -20.36
N VAL A 6 27.57 -9.06 -19.76
CA VAL A 6 27.53 -9.60 -18.40
C VAL A 6 26.96 -11.01 -18.41
N THR A 7 27.56 -11.90 -17.62
CA THR A 7 27.06 -13.26 -17.45
C THR A 7 25.76 -13.25 -16.65
N VAL A 8 24.63 -13.38 -17.34
CA VAL A 8 23.32 -13.51 -16.70
C VAL A 8 23.02 -14.99 -16.45
N ARG A 9 22.88 -15.37 -15.17
CA ARG A 9 22.52 -16.74 -14.79
C ARG A 9 21.15 -17.10 -15.37
N GLY A 10 21.12 -18.12 -16.22
CA GLY A 10 19.87 -18.59 -16.83
C GLY A 10 19.29 -17.64 -17.87
N ALA A 11 20.12 -16.84 -18.55
CA ALA A 11 19.70 -15.85 -19.54
C ALA A 11 18.63 -16.35 -20.54
N ALA A 12 18.81 -17.54 -21.11
CA ALA A 12 17.85 -18.13 -22.04
C ALA A 12 16.48 -18.37 -21.40
N LYS A 13 16.45 -18.86 -20.16
CA LYS A 13 15.19 -19.07 -19.42
C LYS A 13 14.52 -17.74 -19.09
N LEU A 14 15.29 -16.74 -18.66
CA LEU A 14 14.75 -15.41 -18.35
C LEU A 14 14.17 -14.73 -19.60
N ALA A 15 14.85 -14.84 -20.75
CA ALA A 15 14.33 -14.32 -22.02
C ALA A 15 13.03 -15.02 -22.44
N ALA A 16 12.96 -16.34 -22.34
CA ALA A 16 11.73 -17.09 -22.63
C ALA A 16 10.59 -16.69 -21.70
N THR A 17 10.84 -16.57 -20.39
CA THR A 17 9.82 -16.11 -19.44
C THR A 17 9.35 -14.69 -19.73
N LEU A 18 10.25 -13.78 -20.09
CA LEU A 18 9.86 -12.42 -20.45
C LEU A 18 9.01 -12.38 -21.72
N ASP A 19 9.35 -13.19 -22.73
CA ASP A 19 8.58 -13.29 -23.97
C ASP A 19 7.17 -13.87 -23.72
N GLU A 20 7.10 -14.98 -22.96
CA GLU A 20 5.85 -15.66 -22.61
C GLU A 20 4.94 -14.84 -21.67
N GLN A 21 5.52 -13.99 -20.82
CA GLN A 21 4.81 -13.24 -19.76
C GLN A 21 4.96 -11.72 -19.92
N PHE A 22 5.14 -11.24 -21.15
CA PHE A 22 5.45 -9.83 -21.39
C PHE A 22 4.35 -8.89 -20.86
N ASP A 23 3.08 -9.26 -21.06
CA ASP A 23 1.93 -8.49 -20.56
C ASP A 23 1.92 -8.40 -19.03
N ASP A 24 2.21 -9.51 -18.35
CA ASP A 24 2.34 -9.53 -16.89
C ASP A 24 3.54 -8.70 -16.43
N ALA A 25 4.66 -8.72 -17.16
CA ALA A 25 5.81 -7.88 -16.85
C ALA A 25 5.47 -6.37 -16.96
N LEU A 26 4.67 -5.98 -17.96
CA LEU A 26 4.17 -4.62 -18.08
C LEU A 26 3.17 -4.27 -16.97
N LEU A 27 2.27 -5.19 -16.61
CA LEU A 27 1.35 -5.02 -15.49
C LEU A 27 2.12 -4.83 -14.17
N PHE A 28 3.10 -5.68 -13.88
CA PHE A 28 3.91 -5.56 -12.68
C PHE A 28 4.70 -4.28 -12.64
N ARG A 29 5.26 -3.84 -13.78
CA ARG A 29 5.89 -2.53 -13.88
C ARG A 29 4.90 -1.42 -13.54
N LEU A 30 3.67 -1.47 -14.05
CA LEU A 30 2.65 -0.46 -13.79
C LEU A 30 2.28 -0.41 -12.30
N ILE A 31 1.90 -1.54 -11.70
CA ILE A 31 1.39 -1.58 -10.32
C ILE A 31 2.49 -1.40 -9.25
N ALA A 32 3.75 -1.68 -9.60
CA ALA A 32 4.90 -1.42 -8.73
C ALA A 32 5.42 0.02 -8.84
N THR A 33 4.90 0.81 -9.78
CA THR A 33 5.28 2.22 -9.96
C THR A 33 4.27 3.12 -9.25
N ILE A 34 4.75 4.08 -8.45
CA ILE A 34 3.90 5.10 -7.85
C ILE A 34 3.31 5.97 -8.97
N ASP A 35 1.99 6.13 -8.99
CA ASP A 35 1.31 7.09 -9.86
C ASP A 35 1.17 8.45 -9.16
N PRO A 36 1.96 9.48 -9.56
CA PRO A 36 1.87 10.81 -8.95
C PRO A 36 0.61 11.59 -9.35
N ALA A 37 -0.15 11.12 -10.36
CA ALA A 37 -1.39 11.72 -10.81
C ALA A 37 -2.63 11.09 -10.14
N ALA A 38 -2.45 10.05 -9.32
CA ALA A 38 -3.53 9.42 -8.58
C ALA A 38 -4.27 10.46 -7.71
N PRO A 39 -5.61 10.48 -7.70
CA PRO A 39 -6.37 11.40 -6.86
C PRO A 39 -5.98 11.25 -5.40
N THR A 40 -5.64 12.38 -4.77
CA THR A 40 -5.29 12.47 -3.35
C THR A 40 -6.13 13.57 -2.70
N ILE A 41 -5.93 13.79 -1.39
CA ILE A 41 -6.54 14.90 -0.66
C ILE A 41 -6.20 16.24 -1.33
N SER A 42 -7.11 17.21 -1.27
CA SER A 42 -6.88 18.55 -1.82
C SER A 42 -6.31 19.50 -0.77
N ASP A 43 -6.65 19.29 0.50
CA ASP A 43 -6.16 20.05 1.65
C ASP A 43 -5.75 19.12 2.81
N VAL A 44 -4.74 19.52 3.57
CA VAL A 44 -4.27 18.79 4.76
C VAL A 44 -5.35 18.75 5.85
N GLU A 45 -6.22 19.75 5.94
CA GLU A 45 -7.34 19.78 6.88
C GLU A 45 -8.35 18.64 6.64
N GLU A 46 -8.40 18.04 5.44
CA GLU A 46 -9.20 16.83 5.19
C GLU A 46 -8.72 15.62 6.01
N LEU A 47 -7.42 15.57 6.32
CA LEU A 47 -6.83 14.54 7.17
C LEU A 47 -6.94 14.85 8.66
N ARG A 48 -7.53 16.00 9.03
CA ARG A 48 -7.67 16.40 10.43
C ARG A 48 -8.43 15.32 11.18
N TRP A 49 -7.77 14.71 12.15
CA TRP A 49 -8.42 13.75 13.02
C TRP A 49 -9.44 14.43 13.94
N LEU A 50 -10.70 14.02 13.87
CA LEU A 50 -11.82 14.59 14.65
C LEU A 50 -12.23 13.73 15.85
N GLY A 51 -11.50 12.65 16.13
CA GLY A 51 -11.84 11.65 17.14
C GLY A 51 -12.16 10.29 16.53
N PRO A 52 -12.35 9.24 17.36
CA PRO A 52 -12.76 7.93 16.88
C PRO A 52 -14.19 7.98 16.33
N LYS A 53 -14.45 7.24 15.25
CA LYS A 53 -15.82 7.01 14.80
C LYS A 53 -16.52 5.97 15.69
N PRO A 54 -17.87 6.00 15.82
CA PRO A 54 -18.61 5.05 16.66
C PRO A 54 -18.32 3.57 16.35
N GLU A 55 -17.97 3.25 15.10
CA GLU A 55 -17.68 1.89 14.65
C GLU A 55 -16.35 1.34 15.18
N LEU A 56 -15.47 2.19 15.73
CA LEU A 56 -14.14 1.78 16.21
C LEU A 56 -14.23 0.66 17.25
N ALA A 57 -15.21 0.72 18.17
CA ALA A 57 -15.38 -0.29 19.21
C ALA A 57 -15.66 -1.68 18.63
N ALA A 58 -16.52 -1.76 17.61
CA ALA A 58 -16.85 -3.01 16.94
C ALA A 58 -15.65 -3.59 16.17
N VAL A 59 -14.86 -2.73 15.52
CA VAL A 59 -13.62 -3.15 14.83
C VAL A 59 -12.58 -3.63 15.84
N ALA A 60 -12.37 -2.90 16.92
CA ALA A 60 -11.39 -3.24 17.95
C ALA A 60 -11.72 -4.59 18.62
N ALA A 61 -13.01 -4.89 18.85
CA ALA A 61 -13.44 -6.17 19.40
C ALA A 61 -13.04 -7.38 18.52
N ARG A 62 -13.03 -7.22 17.19
CA ARG A 62 -12.60 -8.28 16.25
C ARG A 62 -11.12 -8.62 16.35
N PHE A 63 -10.32 -7.72 16.92
CA PHE A 63 -8.86 -7.86 17.07
C PHE A 63 -8.43 -7.97 18.54
N ASP A 64 -9.38 -8.19 19.47
CA ASP A 64 -9.13 -8.18 20.92
C ASP A 64 -8.40 -6.91 21.40
N ALA A 65 -8.65 -5.78 20.71
CA ALA A 65 -7.90 -4.54 20.84
C ALA A 65 -8.68 -3.45 21.59
N GLY A 66 -9.50 -3.83 22.58
CA GLY A 66 -10.38 -2.91 23.32
C GLY A 66 -9.65 -1.72 23.97
N ALA A 67 -8.38 -1.91 24.37
CA ALA A 67 -7.55 -0.83 24.91
C ALA A 67 -7.31 0.33 23.93
N LEU A 68 -7.39 0.08 22.61
CA LEU A 68 -7.26 1.12 21.58
C LEU A 68 -8.45 2.07 21.58
N VAL A 69 -9.65 1.60 21.93
CA VAL A 69 -10.86 2.43 22.02
C VAL A 69 -10.69 3.46 23.13
N ALA A 70 -10.37 2.99 24.34
CA ALA A 70 -10.15 3.86 25.49
C ALA A 70 -9.04 4.90 25.23
N ARG A 71 -7.96 4.49 24.56
CA ARG A 71 -6.88 5.40 24.18
C ARG A 71 -7.31 6.44 23.15
N ALA A 72 -8.09 6.05 22.14
CA ALA A 72 -8.59 6.96 21.13
C ALA A 72 -9.59 7.97 21.72
N GLU A 73 -10.47 7.53 22.62
CA GLU A 73 -11.40 8.40 23.35
C GLU A 73 -10.67 9.40 24.24
N ALA A 74 -9.67 8.95 25.01
CA ALA A 74 -8.84 9.82 25.84
C ALA A 74 -8.10 10.89 25.00
N LEU A 75 -7.54 10.50 23.85
CA LEU A 75 -6.90 11.43 22.92
C LEU A 75 -7.89 12.42 22.31
N ALA A 76 -9.14 12.01 22.05
CA ALA A 76 -10.17 12.91 21.55
C ALA A 76 -10.60 13.93 22.62
N ALA A 77 -10.73 13.49 23.88
CA ALA A 77 -11.04 14.36 25.01
C ALA A 77 -9.92 15.36 25.34
N ALA A 78 -8.65 14.99 25.14
CA ALA A 78 -7.51 15.88 25.36
C ALA A 78 -7.34 16.99 24.29
N ARG A 79 -8.16 16.98 23.23
CA ARG A 79 -8.11 17.98 22.15
C ARG A 79 -8.98 19.22 22.39
N THR A 80 -9.93 19.16 23.34
CA THR A 80 -10.68 20.33 23.81
C THR A 80 -9.84 21.17 24.75
#